data_AF-A0AAP2ZA21-F1
#
_entry.id   AF-A0AAP2ZA21-F1
#
_cell.length_a   1.000
_cell.length_b   1.000
_cell.length_c   1.000
_cell.angle_alpha   90.00
_cell.angle_beta   90.00
_cell.angle_gamma   90.00
#
_symmetry.space_group_name_H-M   'P 1'
#
loop_
_entity.id
_entity.type
_entity.pdbx_description
1 polymer ?
#
loop_
_entity_poly.entity_id
_entity_poly.type
_entity_poly.pdbx_seq_one_letter_code
_entity_poly.pdbx_strand_id
1 'polypeptide(L)'
;MDDGFPNVDLPVVFLDNQFDSPDLDRYLSKFETYDPSVAVLGDAYNESEAKRLNETAIQLLEEHPWKEIIVVPKFEEAFEILDHEVTLGYPNGYSELKPNDYSSVRDWRGRKVHVLGGNPHSQFDVIEELTQPNLHMDPPADIRGVDGNGLQKGAYFGEYWTPSGWEPADHLSIRETVRRSLEEVKEFWQGKGLWPDTEPIDLYGPAVIEPDDLIFMDKGGDPIPDREELEYAYIGEYLEYGKMAFQSEAQKKFVEYREDFTPV
;
A
#
# COMPACT_ATOMS: atom_id res chain seq x y z
N MET A 1 15.09 5.24 0.29
CA MET A 1 14.62 6.59 -0.10
C MET A 1 14.81 7.45 1.13
N ASP A 2 15.34 8.66 0.99
CA ASP A 2 15.23 9.67 2.04
C ASP A 2 13.83 10.27 1.83
N ASP A 3 12.84 9.70 2.52
CA ASP A 3 11.42 10.09 2.44
C ASP A 3 11.16 11.47 3.07
N GLY A 4 12.23 12.15 3.51
CA GLY A 4 12.20 13.47 4.13
C GLY A 4 11.85 13.42 5.61
N PHE A 5 11.70 12.23 6.19
CA PHE A 5 11.34 12.02 7.59
C PHE A 5 12.37 11.13 8.28
N PRO A 6 13.38 11.70 8.95
CA PRO A 6 14.49 10.94 9.54
C PRO A 6 14.08 9.94 10.64
N ASN A 7 12.86 10.05 11.18
CA ASN A 7 12.30 9.13 12.17
C ASN A 7 11.02 8.44 11.69
N VAL A 8 10.88 8.25 10.39
CA VAL A 8 9.83 7.38 9.83
C VAL A 8 10.49 6.21 9.12
N ASP A 9 10.08 5.00 9.48
CA ASP A 9 10.42 3.78 8.77
C ASP A 9 9.14 3.00 8.49
N LEU A 10 8.87 2.77 7.20
CA LEU A 10 7.65 2.12 6.73
C LEU A 10 7.99 0.99 5.76
N PRO A 11 7.45 -0.22 5.96
CA PRO A 11 7.65 -1.32 5.03
C PRO A 11 6.95 -1.04 3.70
N VAL A 12 7.58 -1.44 2.60
CA VAL A 12 6.94 -1.42 1.27
C VAL A 12 6.13 -2.70 1.11
N VAL A 13 4.86 -2.67 1.49
CA VAL A 13 3.97 -3.85 1.47
C VAL A 13 3.35 -4.14 0.09
N PHE A 14 3.23 -3.11 -0.76
CA PHE A 14 2.61 -3.18 -2.09
C PHE A 14 3.55 -2.58 -3.15
N LEU A 15 3.80 -3.32 -4.24
CA LEU A 15 4.66 -2.89 -5.32
C LEU A 15 4.00 -3.06 -6.69
N ASP A 16 3.89 -1.98 -7.45
CA ASP A 16 3.29 -1.93 -8.79
C ASP A 16 4.38 -1.70 -9.86
N ASN A 17 4.30 -2.44 -10.97
CA ASN A 17 5.22 -2.32 -12.11
C ASN A 17 4.99 -1.10 -13.00
N GLN A 18 4.17 -0.13 -12.59
CA GLN A 18 3.84 1.06 -13.38
C GLN A 18 3.27 0.66 -14.74
N PHE A 19 1.98 0.36 -14.77
CA PHE A 19 1.29 -0.11 -15.99
C PHE A 19 1.49 0.77 -17.25
N ASP A 20 1.83 2.06 -17.10
CA ASP A 20 2.09 2.98 -18.20
C ASP A 20 3.51 2.89 -18.78
N SER A 21 4.47 2.34 -18.04
CA SER A 21 5.85 2.11 -18.47
C SER A 21 6.45 0.84 -17.85
N PRO A 22 5.86 -0.35 -18.16
CA PRO A 22 6.22 -1.59 -17.51
C PRO A 22 7.61 -2.06 -17.93
N ASP A 23 8.42 -2.47 -16.95
CA ASP A 23 9.75 -3.06 -17.16
C ASP A 23 9.97 -4.15 -16.11
N LEU A 24 9.77 -5.39 -16.54
CA LEU A 24 9.79 -6.55 -15.65
C LEU A 24 11.16 -6.78 -15.00
N ASP A 25 12.27 -6.54 -15.72
CA ASP A 25 13.60 -6.79 -15.17
C ASP A 25 13.93 -5.75 -14.09
N ARG A 26 13.60 -4.48 -14.35
CA ARG A 26 13.68 -3.40 -13.36
C ARG A 26 12.78 -3.67 -12.17
N TYR A 27 11.59 -4.22 -12.40
CA TYR A 27 10.64 -4.56 -11.36
C TYR A 27 11.17 -5.65 -10.43
N LEU A 28 11.67 -6.75 -10.98
CA LEU A 28 12.18 -7.87 -10.20
C LEU A 28 13.37 -7.44 -9.31
N SER A 29 14.25 -6.56 -9.81
CA SER A 29 15.30 -5.99 -8.96
C SER A 29 14.77 -5.20 -7.75
N LYS A 30 13.64 -4.49 -7.92
CA LYS A 30 12.99 -3.77 -6.81
C LYS A 30 12.23 -4.72 -5.89
N PHE A 31 11.60 -5.75 -6.43
CA PHE A 31 10.92 -6.78 -5.66
C PHE A 31 11.88 -7.44 -4.65
N GLU A 32 13.09 -7.80 -5.07
CA GLU A 32 14.12 -8.34 -4.18
C GLU A 32 14.57 -7.34 -3.11
N THR A 33 14.64 -6.06 -3.46
CA THR A 33 15.10 -5.00 -2.54
C THR A 33 14.08 -4.69 -1.46
N TYR A 34 12.80 -4.65 -1.83
CA TYR A 34 11.72 -4.18 -0.97
C TYR A 34 10.92 -5.29 -0.30
N ASP A 35 11.05 -6.53 -0.80
CA ASP A 35 10.34 -7.71 -0.32
C ASP A 35 8.83 -7.49 -0.09
N PRO A 36 8.07 -7.03 -1.11
CA PRO A 36 6.67 -6.67 -0.93
C PRO A 36 5.82 -7.91 -0.65
N SER A 37 4.74 -7.70 0.11
CA SER A 37 3.72 -8.74 0.36
C SER A 37 2.74 -8.90 -0.81
N VAL A 38 2.48 -7.79 -1.53
CA VAL A 38 1.61 -7.74 -2.71
C VAL A 38 2.39 -7.16 -3.89
N ALA A 39 2.39 -7.85 -5.02
CA ALA A 39 3.20 -7.53 -6.19
C ALA A 39 2.37 -7.58 -7.48
N VAL A 40 2.16 -6.42 -8.11
CA VAL A 40 1.51 -6.32 -9.43
C VAL A 40 2.56 -6.37 -10.52
N LEU A 41 2.63 -7.49 -11.25
CA LEU A 41 3.63 -7.71 -12.30
C LEU A 41 3.34 -6.90 -13.58
N GLY A 42 2.06 -6.67 -13.88
CA GLY A 42 1.63 -5.84 -15.01
C GLY A 42 0.45 -6.40 -15.79
N ASP A 43 0.23 -5.79 -16.95
CA ASP A 43 -0.93 -6.01 -17.82
C ASP A 43 -0.57 -6.96 -18.97
N ALA A 44 -1.43 -7.97 -19.20
CA ALA A 44 -1.30 -8.94 -20.28
C ALA A 44 -2.25 -8.59 -21.44
N TYR A 45 -1.76 -7.89 -22.46
CA TYR A 45 -2.54 -7.46 -23.64
C TYR A 45 -2.57 -8.49 -24.77
N ASN A 46 -1.70 -9.48 -24.74
CA ASN A 46 -1.64 -10.54 -25.74
C ASN A 46 -1.11 -11.85 -25.16
N GLU A 47 -1.21 -12.93 -25.94
CA GLU A 47 -0.78 -14.28 -25.55
C GLU A 47 0.68 -14.36 -25.11
N SER A 48 1.59 -13.63 -25.78
CA SER A 48 3.01 -13.67 -25.43
C SER A 48 3.27 -13.01 -24.07
N GLU A 49 2.59 -11.90 -23.79
CA GLU A 49 2.68 -11.22 -22.50
C GLU A 49 2.04 -12.05 -21.39
N ALA A 50 0.86 -12.62 -21.62
CA ALA A 50 0.18 -13.49 -20.65
C ALA A 50 1.07 -14.67 -20.26
N LYS A 51 1.70 -15.35 -21.23
CA LYS A 51 2.62 -16.47 -20.96
C LYS A 51 3.84 -16.02 -20.15
N ARG A 52 4.49 -14.93 -20.57
CA ARG A 52 5.68 -14.39 -19.89
C ARG A 52 5.37 -14.00 -18.44
N LEU A 53 4.27 -13.28 -18.22
CA LEU A 53 3.84 -12.84 -16.90
C LEU A 53 3.42 -14.04 -16.04
N ASN A 54 2.74 -15.04 -16.61
CA ASN A 54 2.39 -16.27 -15.90
C ASN A 54 3.62 -17.06 -15.47
N GLU A 55 4.58 -17.30 -16.38
CA GLU A 55 5.83 -18.00 -16.07
C GLU A 55 6.59 -17.30 -14.93
N THR A 56 6.65 -15.97 -14.98
CA THR A 56 7.29 -15.18 -13.91
C THR A 56 6.51 -15.27 -12.60
N ALA A 57 5.18 -15.18 -12.64
CA ALA A 57 4.33 -15.27 -11.46
C ALA A 57 4.45 -16.63 -10.78
N ILE A 58 4.46 -17.72 -11.55
CA ILE A 58 4.64 -19.08 -11.04
C ILE A 58 6.02 -19.22 -10.38
N GLN A 59 7.09 -18.75 -11.03
CA GLN A 59 8.41 -18.79 -10.41
C GLN A 59 8.44 -18.05 -9.06
N LEU A 60 7.87 -16.84 -9.00
CA LEU A 60 7.79 -16.08 -7.76
C LEU A 60 6.95 -16.76 -6.69
N LEU A 61 5.86 -17.44 -7.07
CA LEU A 61 5.02 -18.20 -6.13
C LEU A 61 5.72 -19.49 -5.64
N GLU A 62 6.56 -20.12 -6.46
CA GLU A 62 7.39 -21.25 -6.03
C GLU A 62 8.46 -20.81 -5.02
N GLU A 63 9.08 -19.66 -5.25
CA GLU A 63 10.11 -19.08 -4.38
C GLU A 63 9.52 -18.42 -3.11
N HIS A 64 8.33 -17.82 -3.23
CA HIS A 64 7.66 -17.05 -2.19
C HIS A 64 6.15 -17.36 -2.10
N PRO A 65 5.76 -18.57 -1.64
CA PRO A 65 4.37 -19.04 -1.68
C PRO A 65 3.39 -18.27 -0.79
N TRP A 66 3.88 -17.39 0.08
CA TRP A 66 3.06 -16.54 0.95
C TRP A 66 2.74 -15.17 0.35
N LYS A 67 3.33 -14.81 -0.79
CA LYS A 67 3.13 -13.51 -1.43
C LYS A 67 1.92 -13.52 -2.37
N GLU A 68 1.32 -12.35 -2.51
CA GLU A 68 0.22 -12.12 -3.42
C GLU A 68 0.77 -11.58 -4.75
N ILE A 69 0.81 -12.43 -5.77
CA ILE A 69 1.32 -12.07 -7.10
C ILE A 69 0.16 -11.83 -8.07
N ILE A 70 0.09 -10.61 -8.61
CA ILE A 70 -1.03 -10.13 -9.39
C ILE A 70 -0.61 -9.93 -10.85
N VAL A 71 -1.42 -10.46 -11.77
CA VAL A 71 -1.34 -10.20 -13.22
C VAL A 71 -2.70 -9.71 -13.71
N VAL A 72 -2.72 -8.68 -14.54
CA VAL A 72 -3.95 -8.04 -15.03
C VAL A 72 -4.28 -8.56 -16.43
N PRO A 73 -5.30 -9.41 -16.64
CA PRO A 73 -5.71 -9.81 -17.98
C PRO A 73 -6.31 -8.63 -18.74
N LYS A 74 -6.03 -8.52 -20.04
CA LYS A 74 -6.62 -7.48 -20.93
C LYS A 74 -7.22 -8.05 -22.22
N PHE A 75 -7.34 -9.37 -22.33
CA PHE A 75 -7.97 -10.08 -23.44
C PHE A 75 -8.57 -11.42 -22.95
N GLU A 76 -9.49 -11.99 -23.72
CA GLU A 76 -10.30 -13.16 -23.32
C GLU A 76 -9.45 -14.41 -23.02
N GLU A 77 -8.52 -14.76 -23.91
CA GLU A 77 -7.72 -15.98 -23.75
C GLU A 77 -6.67 -15.88 -22.63
N ALA A 78 -6.44 -14.69 -22.06
CA ALA A 78 -5.57 -14.53 -20.88
C ALA A 78 -6.05 -15.38 -19.70
N PHE A 79 -7.36 -15.52 -19.52
CA PHE A 79 -7.94 -16.24 -18.38
C PHE A 79 -7.65 -17.75 -18.43
N GLU A 80 -7.44 -18.30 -19.62
CA GLU A 80 -7.03 -19.70 -19.83
C GLU A 80 -5.51 -19.90 -19.68
N ILE A 81 -4.72 -18.86 -19.98
CA ILE A 81 -3.25 -18.89 -19.90
C ILE A 81 -2.76 -18.71 -18.48
N LEU A 82 -3.36 -17.77 -17.73
CA LEU A 82 -2.98 -17.45 -16.37
C LEU A 82 -3.41 -18.57 -15.41
N ASP A 83 -2.47 -19.07 -14.62
CA ASP A 83 -2.69 -20.16 -13.68
C ASP A 83 -3.72 -19.78 -12.59
N HIS A 84 -4.42 -20.77 -12.04
CA HIS A 84 -5.41 -20.55 -10.99
C HIS A 84 -4.79 -20.08 -9.66
N GLU A 85 -3.51 -20.34 -9.44
CA GLU A 85 -2.79 -19.84 -8.27
C GLU A 85 -2.42 -18.36 -8.37
N VAL A 86 -2.32 -17.81 -9.59
CA VAL A 86 -2.06 -16.40 -9.85
C VAL A 86 -3.32 -15.58 -9.59
N THR A 87 -3.15 -14.44 -8.93
CA THR A 87 -4.25 -13.53 -8.65
C THR A 87 -4.50 -12.61 -9.83
N LEU A 88 -5.75 -12.52 -10.24
CA LEU A 88 -6.18 -11.67 -11.33
C LEU A 88 -6.38 -10.25 -10.81
N GLY A 89 -5.71 -9.27 -11.42
CA GLY A 89 -5.99 -7.88 -11.14
C GLY A 89 -7.23 -7.42 -11.90
N TYR A 90 -8.30 -7.04 -11.19
CA TYR A 90 -9.52 -6.51 -11.78
C TYR A 90 -9.39 -4.98 -11.94
N PRO A 91 -9.27 -4.44 -13.16
CA PRO A 91 -9.08 -3.00 -13.34
C PRO A 91 -10.38 -2.21 -13.07
N ASN A 92 -10.50 -1.63 -11.87
CA ASN A 92 -11.63 -0.78 -11.45
C ASN A 92 -11.31 0.73 -11.57
N GLY A 93 -10.05 1.08 -11.77
CA GLY A 93 -9.60 2.47 -11.91
C GLY A 93 -9.66 3.03 -13.33
N TYR A 94 -8.62 3.81 -13.68
CA TYR A 94 -8.53 4.58 -14.92
C TYR A 94 -8.08 3.79 -16.16
N SER A 95 -8.09 2.45 -16.12
CA SER A 95 -7.68 1.65 -17.28
C SER A 95 -8.55 1.95 -18.50
N GLU A 96 -7.93 2.03 -19.68
CA GLU A 96 -8.61 2.25 -20.96
C GLU A 96 -9.56 1.10 -21.31
N LEU A 97 -9.10 -0.14 -21.10
CA LEU A 97 -9.91 -1.35 -21.25
C LEU A 97 -10.58 -1.68 -19.92
N LYS A 98 -11.90 -1.75 -19.93
CA LYS A 98 -12.72 -2.20 -18.81
C LYS A 98 -12.90 -3.72 -18.90
N PRO A 99 -13.10 -4.42 -17.77
CA PRO A 99 -13.27 -5.87 -17.74
C PRO A 99 -14.35 -6.38 -18.72
N ASN A 100 -15.46 -5.66 -18.84
CA ASN A 100 -16.56 -6.01 -19.74
C ASN A 100 -16.23 -5.88 -21.24
N ASP A 101 -15.08 -5.29 -21.61
CA ASP A 101 -14.66 -5.18 -23.00
C ASP A 101 -14.04 -6.48 -23.53
N TYR A 102 -13.56 -7.36 -22.64
CA TYR A 102 -12.81 -8.58 -23.00
C TYR A 102 -13.12 -9.80 -22.12
N SER A 103 -14.01 -9.67 -21.15
CA SER A 103 -14.38 -10.76 -20.23
C SER A 103 -15.82 -10.63 -19.77
N SER A 104 -16.31 -11.68 -19.13
CA SER A 104 -17.57 -11.72 -18.39
C SER A 104 -17.31 -11.93 -16.90
N VAL A 105 -18.30 -11.62 -16.06
CA VAL A 105 -18.24 -11.89 -14.62
C VAL A 105 -17.84 -13.34 -14.30
N ARG A 106 -18.20 -14.30 -15.15
CA ARG A 106 -17.92 -15.72 -14.93
C ARG A 106 -16.42 -16.06 -15.01
N ASP A 107 -15.66 -15.29 -15.77
CA ASP A 107 -14.21 -15.52 -15.97
C ASP A 107 -13.40 -15.15 -14.71
N TRP A 108 -13.94 -14.24 -13.89
CA TRP A 108 -13.36 -13.81 -12.61
C TRP A 108 -13.80 -14.68 -11.43
N ARG A 109 -14.97 -15.30 -11.53
CA ARG A 109 -15.58 -16.07 -10.45
C ARG A 109 -14.85 -17.41 -10.25
N GLY A 110 -14.66 -17.81 -9.00
CA GLY A 110 -13.83 -18.96 -8.64
C GLY A 110 -12.32 -18.75 -8.82
N ARG A 111 -11.87 -17.54 -9.16
CA ARG A 111 -10.46 -17.14 -9.20
C ARG A 111 -10.12 -16.29 -7.99
N LYS A 112 -8.82 -16.20 -7.69
CA LYS A 112 -8.28 -15.16 -6.81
C LYS A 112 -8.31 -13.83 -7.54
N VAL A 113 -8.86 -12.78 -6.92
CA VAL A 113 -9.03 -11.47 -7.54
C VAL A 113 -8.58 -10.35 -6.60
N HIS A 114 -7.82 -9.39 -7.13
CA HIS A 114 -7.50 -8.14 -6.45
C HIS A 114 -8.14 -6.98 -7.22
N VAL A 115 -8.89 -6.10 -6.55
CA VAL A 115 -9.57 -4.98 -7.22
C VAL A 115 -8.63 -3.78 -7.32
N LEU A 116 -8.20 -3.47 -8.53
CA LEU A 116 -7.18 -2.45 -8.79
C LEU A 116 -7.80 -1.06 -8.99
N GLY A 117 -7.57 -0.19 -8.01
CA GLY A 117 -8.08 1.19 -8.00
C GLY A 117 -9.58 1.32 -7.73
N GLY A 118 -10.14 2.48 -8.11
CA GLY A 118 -11.51 2.86 -7.80
C GLY A 118 -11.65 3.60 -6.46
N ASN A 119 -12.88 3.90 -6.08
CA ASN A 119 -13.22 4.41 -4.75
C ASN A 119 -13.92 3.30 -3.93
N PRO A 120 -14.04 3.42 -2.60
CA PRO A 120 -14.60 2.35 -1.77
C PRO A 120 -15.99 1.85 -2.20
N HIS A 121 -16.87 2.72 -2.73
CA HIS A 121 -18.16 2.27 -3.26
C HIS A 121 -17.99 1.43 -4.52
N SER A 122 -17.22 1.92 -5.50
CA SER A 122 -17.02 1.16 -6.75
C SER A 122 -16.25 -0.14 -6.50
N GLN A 123 -15.38 -0.19 -5.49
CA GLN A 123 -14.71 -1.41 -5.08
C GLN A 123 -15.70 -2.40 -4.46
N PHE A 124 -16.58 -1.92 -3.58
CA PHE A 124 -17.62 -2.74 -2.96
C PHE A 124 -18.61 -3.28 -4.00
N ASP A 125 -19.05 -2.47 -4.97
CA ASP A 125 -19.94 -2.90 -6.05
C ASP A 125 -19.34 -4.06 -6.86
N VAL A 126 -18.04 -3.99 -7.18
CA VAL A 126 -17.31 -5.08 -7.85
C VAL A 126 -17.25 -6.32 -6.96
N ILE A 127 -16.95 -6.16 -5.66
CA ILE A 127 -16.93 -7.28 -4.72
C ILE A 127 -18.30 -7.96 -4.68
N GLU A 128 -19.40 -7.19 -4.61
CA GLU A 128 -20.75 -7.75 -4.62
C GLU A 128 -21.05 -8.50 -5.93
N GLU A 129 -20.72 -7.93 -7.09
CA GLU A 129 -20.90 -8.57 -8.38
C GLU A 129 -20.15 -9.91 -8.49
N LEU A 130 -18.90 -9.95 -8.02
CA LEU A 130 -18.03 -11.12 -8.13
C LEU A 130 -18.30 -12.18 -7.05
N THR A 131 -18.96 -11.84 -5.95
CA THR A 131 -19.12 -12.77 -4.81
C THR A 131 -20.57 -13.17 -4.51
N GLN A 132 -21.57 -12.34 -4.85
CA GLN A 132 -22.95 -12.66 -4.55
C GLN A 132 -23.42 -13.91 -5.30
N PRO A 133 -24.36 -14.70 -4.73
CA PRO A 133 -24.97 -15.82 -5.44
C PRO A 133 -25.61 -15.36 -6.76
N ASN A 134 -25.47 -16.17 -7.80
CA ASN A 134 -26.05 -15.89 -9.10
C ASN A 134 -26.89 -17.09 -9.61
N LEU A 135 -27.67 -16.88 -10.67
CA LEU A 135 -28.56 -17.91 -11.24
C LEU A 135 -27.80 -19.11 -11.85
N HIS A 136 -26.53 -18.93 -12.17
CA HIS A 136 -25.67 -19.97 -12.74
C HIS A 136 -24.98 -20.81 -11.64
N MET A 137 -25.15 -20.42 -10.37
CA MET A 137 -24.47 -21.03 -9.22
C MET A 137 -22.94 -21.07 -9.40
N ASP A 138 -22.38 -20.08 -10.09
CA ASP A 138 -20.93 -19.97 -10.22
C ASP A 138 -20.33 -19.71 -8.82
N PRO A 139 -19.16 -20.31 -8.49
CA PRO A 139 -18.51 -20.04 -7.20
C PRO A 139 -18.20 -18.53 -7.05
N PRO A 140 -18.19 -17.98 -5.83
CA PRO A 140 -17.72 -16.61 -5.63
C PRO A 140 -16.25 -16.48 -6.01
N ALA A 141 -15.81 -15.29 -6.44
CA ALA A 141 -14.39 -14.97 -6.49
C ALA A 141 -13.78 -14.96 -5.07
N ASP A 142 -12.51 -15.35 -4.95
CA ASP A 142 -11.72 -15.16 -3.73
C ASP A 142 -11.07 -13.77 -3.77
N ILE A 143 -11.68 -12.80 -3.09
CA ILE A 143 -11.19 -11.42 -3.09
C ILE A 143 -9.99 -11.31 -2.15
N ARG A 144 -8.82 -11.01 -2.72
CA ARG A 144 -7.53 -10.97 -2.03
C ARG A 144 -7.18 -9.59 -1.47
N GLY A 145 -7.77 -8.54 -2.04
CA GLY A 145 -7.55 -7.17 -1.58
C GLY A 145 -8.08 -6.12 -2.56
N VAL A 146 -7.92 -4.86 -2.16
CA VAL A 146 -8.22 -3.67 -2.96
C VAL A 146 -7.11 -2.65 -2.76
N ASP A 147 -6.84 -1.82 -3.78
CA ASP A 147 -5.91 -0.69 -3.66
C ASP A 147 -6.50 0.58 -4.29
N GLY A 148 -5.86 1.72 -4.02
CA GLY A 148 -6.17 2.95 -4.72
C GLY A 148 -5.29 4.12 -4.28
N ASN A 149 -5.09 5.07 -5.19
CA ASN A 149 -4.33 6.31 -4.95
C ASN A 149 -5.22 7.56 -4.85
N GLY A 150 -6.55 7.37 -4.83
CA GLY A 150 -7.52 8.46 -4.88
C GLY A 150 -7.40 9.42 -3.71
N LEU A 151 -7.16 8.91 -2.49
CA LEU A 151 -7.14 9.71 -1.26
C LEU A 151 -6.00 10.75 -1.27
N GLN A 152 -4.80 10.34 -1.69
CA GLN A 152 -3.67 11.24 -1.82
C GLN A 152 -3.91 12.30 -2.91
N LYS A 153 -4.47 11.90 -4.05
CA LYS A 153 -4.83 12.83 -5.13
C LYS A 153 -5.87 13.84 -4.67
N GLY A 154 -6.92 13.39 -4.00
CA GLY A 154 -7.96 14.25 -3.43
C GLY A 154 -7.39 15.26 -2.44
N ALA A 155 -6.46 14.83 -1.59
CA ALA A 155 -5.81 15.74 -0.64
C ALA A 155 -5.07 16.90 -1.34
N TYR A 156 -4.40 16.65 -2.47
CA TYR A 156 -3.78 17.73 -3.26
C TYR A 156 -4.79 18.70 -3.90
N PHE A 157 -6.04 18.27 -4.08
CA PHE A 157 -7.14 19.14 -4.49
C PHE A 157 -7.85 19.82 -3.31
N GLY A 158 -7.37 19.59 -2.07
CA GLY A 158 -8.01 20.13 -0.88
C GLY A 158 -9.32 19.41 -0.55
N GLU A 159 -9.42 18.10 -0.83
CA GLU A 159 -10.61 17.31 -0.56
C GLU A 159 -10.26 16.02 0.20
N TYR A 160 -11.13 15.59 1.11
CA TYR A 160 -11.08 14.27 1.73
C TYR A 160 -12.28 13.43 1.33
N TRP A 161 -12.12 12.11 1.31
CA TRP A 161 -13.19 11.20 0.94
C TRP A 161 -14.09 10.89 2.15
N THR A 162 -15.40 10.81 1.93
CA THR A 162 -16.39 10.24 2.85
C THR A 162 -17.32 9.27 2.10
N PRO A 163 -18.10 8.43 2.81
CA PRO A 163 -19.14 7.61 2.17
C PRO A 163 -20.20 8.42 1.42
N SER A 164 -20.35 9.72 1.69
CA SER A 164 -21.31 10.59 0.97
C SER A 164 -20.69 11.32 -0.23
N GLY A 165 -19.37 11.25 -0.39
CA GLY A 165 -18.63 11.92 -1.46
C GLY A 165 -17.38 12.64 -0.97
N TRP A 166 -16.77 13.39 -1.87
CA TRP A 166 -15.62 14.25 -1.56
C TRP A 166 -16.09 15.51 -0.83
N GLU A 167 -15.41 15.85 0.25
CA GLU A 167 -15.71 17.02 1.09
C GLU A 167 -14.50 17.96 1.15
N PRO A 168 -14.70 19.29 1.20
CA PRO A 168 -13.60 20.26 1.27
C PRO A 168 -12.75 20.13 2.54
N ALA A 169 -11.44 20.32 2.38
CA ALA A 169 -10.40 20.15 3.40
C ALA A 169 -9.50 21.38 3.53
N ASP A 170 -9.94 22.57 3.11
CA ASP A 170 -9.13 23.82 3.12
C ASP A 170 -8.52 24.19 4.50
N HIS A 171 -9.03 23.58 5.57
CA HIS A 171 -8.62 23.80 6.95
C HIS A 171 -7.61 22.76 7.48
N LEU A 172 -7.25 21.77 6.66
CA LEU A 172 -6.37 20.66 7.03
C LEU A 172 -5.07 20.72 6.22
N SER A 173 -3.98 20.18 6.77
CA SER A 173 -2.77 19.91 6.00
C SER A 173 -3.01 18.72 5.06
N ILE A 174 -2.17 18.56 4.02
CA ILE A 174 -2.27 17.42 3.10
C ILE A 174 -2.26 16.07 3.85
N ARG A 175 -1.37 15.91 4.83
CA ARG A 175 -1.27 14.69 5.62
C ARG A 175 -2.53 14.43 6.44
N GLU A 176 -3.05 15.47 7.06
CA GLU A 176 -4.26 15.41 7.85
C GLU A 176 -5.48 15.07 6.98
N THR A 177 -5.56 15.64 5.76
CA THR A 177 -6.59 15.32 4.77
C THR A 177 -6.52 13.85 4.32
N VAL A 178 -5.33 13.31 4.09
CA VAL A 178 -5.13 11.88 3.77
C VAL A 178 -5.53 11.00 4.97
N ARG A 179 -5.09 11.35 6.18
CA ARG A 179 -5.43 10.62 7.40
C ARG A 179 -6.95 10.56 7.60
N ARG A 180 -7.62 11.71 7.48
CA ARG A 180 -9.09 11.79 7.56
C ARG A 180 -9.76 10.90 6.54
N SER A 181 -9.28 10.90 5.30
CA SER A 181 -9.81 10.02 4.24
C SER A 181 -9.63 8.53 4.58
N LEU A 182 -8.47 8.14 5.10
CA LEU A 182 -8.19 6.75 5.49
C LEU A 182 -9.07 6.28 6.66
N GLU A 183 -9.39 7.16 7.61
CA GLU A 183 -10.33 6.87 8.70
C GLU A 183 -11.74 6.60 8.18
N GLU A 184 -12.24 7.45 7.29
CA GLU A 184 -13.56 7.28 6.65
C GLU A 184 -13.60 5.97 5.84
N VAL A 185 -12.53 5.64 5.12
CA VAL A 185 -12.40 4.38 4.38
C VAL A 185 -12.42 3.18 5.33
N LYS A 186 -11.68 3.24 6.44
CA LYS A 186 -11.67 2.19 7.46
C LYS A 186 -13.06 1.98 8.05
N GLU A 187 -13.74 3.05 8.47
CA GLU A 187 -15.10 2.98 8.99
C GLU A 187 -16.09 2.41 7.97
N PHE A 188 -15.97 2.81 6.69
CA PHE A 188 -16.77 2.26 5.60
C PHE A 188 -16.61 0.73 5.50
N TRP A 189 -15.38 0.23 5.41
CA TRP A 189 -15.11 -1.20 5.28
C TRP A 189 -15.47 -2.00 6.53
N GLN A 190 -15.27 -1.44 7.72
CA GLN A 190 -15.76 -2.01 8.98
C GLN A 190 -17.29 -2.13 8.99
N GLY A 191 -17.99 -1.09 8.51
CA GLY A 191 -19.44 -1.10 8.35
C GLY A 191 -19.96 -2.15 7.36
N LYS A 192 -19.12 -2.59 6.41
CA LYS A 192 -19.39 -3.73 5.51
C LYS A 192 -18.98 -5.08 6.08
N GLY A 193 -18.29 -5.12 7.21
CA GLY A 193 -17.73 -6.35 7.79
C GLY A 193 -16.58 -6.96 6.98
N LEU A 194 -15.84 -6.13 6.24
CA LEU A 194 -14.76 -6.54 5.34
C LEU A 194 -13.37 -6.00 5.75
N TRP A 195 -13.28 -5.32 6.90
CA TRP A 195 -11.99 -4.89 7.43
C TRP A 195 -11.25 -6.08 8.07
N PRO A 196 -9.93 -6.23 7.87
CA PRO A 196 -9.16 -7.33 8.45
C PRO A 196 -9.03 -7.20 9.98
N ASP A 197 -8.81 -8.33 10.64
CA ASP A 197 -8.58 -8.40 12.09
C ASP A 197 -7.18 -7.91 12.51
N THR A 198 -6.23 -7.86 11.56
CA THR A 198 -4.83 -7.49 11.78
C THR A 198 -4.49 -6.26 10.95
N GLU A 199 -3.79 -5.30 11.53
CA GLU A 199 -3.31 -4.10 10.86
C GLU A 199 -1.79 -4.13 10.67
N PRO A 200 -1.22 -3.40 9.70
CA PRO A 200 0.24 -3.39 9.48
C PRO A 200 1.03 -3.04 10.74
N ILE A 201 0.52 -2.16 11.60
CA ILE A 201 1.19 -1.79 12.86
C ILE A 201 1.33 -2.98 13.83
N ASP A 202 0.44 -3.98 13.76
CA ASP A 202 0.54 -5.20 14.58
C ASP A 202 1.64 -6.13 14.09
N LEU A 203 1.99 -6.04 12.80
CA LEU A 203 2.97 -6.91 12.14
C LEU A 203 4.38 -6.29 12.14
N TYR A 204 4.46 -4.99 11.85
CA TYR A 204 5.72 -4.27 11.63
C TYR A 204 6.10 -3.36 12.80
N GLY A 205 5.19 -3.15 13.75
CA GLY A 205 5.37 -2.21 14.83
C GLY A 205 5.11 -0.76 14.40
N PRO A 206 5.37 0.21 15.31
CA PRO A 206 5.16 1.62 15.04
C PRO A 206 6.13 2.13 13.97
N ALA A 207 5.63 3.04 13.13
CA ALA A 207 6.40 3.66 12.05
C ALA A 207 7.46 4.66 12.52
N VAL A 208 7.47 5.03 13.81
CA VAL A 208 8.44 5.98 14.37
C VAL A 208 9.06 5.38 15.62
N ILE A 209 10.29 5.81 15.90
CA ILE A 209 10.97 5.50 17.14
C ILE A 209 10.63 6.60 18.15
N GLU A 210 10.05 6.21 19.29
CA GLU A 210 9.82 7.12 20.40
C GLU A 210 11.07 7.20 21.28
N PRO A 211 11.56 8.43 21.59
CA PRO A 211 12.64 8.61 22.56
C PRO A 211 12.15 8.26 23.97
N ASP A 212 13.09 7.93 24.87
CA ASP A 212 12.75 7.58 26.26
C ASP A 212 12.16 8.78 27.01
N ASP A 213 12.63 9.99 26.67
CA ASP A 213 12.06 11.27 27.08
C ASP A 213 11.54 12.04 25.86
N LEU A 214 10.29 12.54 25.94
CA LEU A 214 9.64 13.32 24.86
C LEU A 214 10.15 14.78 24.80
N ILE A 215 11.46 14.95 24.70
CA ILE A 215 12.15 16.24 24.68
C ILE A 215 13.21 16.28 23.57
N PHE A 216 13.52 17.49 23.10
CA PHE A 216 14.66 17.76 22.23
C PHE A 216 15.91 18.01 23.07
N MET A 217 16.91 17.15 22.93
CA MET A 217 18.16 17.23 23.70
C MET A 217 18.99 18.45 23.30
N ASP A 218 18.95 18.85 22.04
CA ASP A 218 19.63 20.03 21.51
C ASP A 218 18.93 21.36 21.84
N LYS A 219 17.75 21.32 22.49
CA LYS A 219 17.03 22.49 22.99
C LYS A 219 17.06 22.62 24.51
N GLY A 220 17.93 21.88 25.19
CA GLY A 220 17.99 21.89 26.65
C GLY A 220 16.76 21.26 27.30
N GLY A 221 16.12 20.30 26.62
CA GLY A 221 15.00 19.54 27.15
C GLY A 221 13.63 20.16 26.89
N ASP A 222 13.50 21.05 25.89
CA ASP A 222 12.19 21.50 25.44
C ASP A 222 11.34 20.31 24.97
N PRO A 223 10.03 20.28 25.26
CA PRO A 223 9.17 19.17 24.88
C PRO A 223 9.02 19.07 23.35
N ILE A 224 8.87 17.84 22.87
CA ILE A 224 8.42 17.57 21.50
C ILE A 224 6.92 17.88 21.45
N PRO A 225 6.46 18.86 20.64
CA PRO A 225 5.12 19.41 20.77
C PRO A 225 4.03 18.50 20.21
N ASP A 226 4.34 17.72 19.17
CA ASP A 226 3.39 16.87 18.47
C ASP A 226 4.08 15.72 17.71
N ARG A 227 3.26 14.89 17.07
CA ARG A 227 3.71 13.75 16.28
C ARG A 227 4.49 14.15 15.04
N GLU A 228 4.15 15.28 14.42
CA GLU A 228 4.80 15.73 13.20
C GLU A 228 6.26 16.11 13.50
N GLU A 229 6.52 16.86 14.57
CA GLU A 229 7.88 17.17 15.01
C GLU A 229 8.66 15.90 15.44
N LEU A 230 7.99 14.88 15.98
CA LEU A 230 8.65 13.60 16.28
C LEU A 230 9.10 12.85 15.01
N GLU A 231 8.31 12.88 13.94
CA GLU A 231 8.67 12.26 12.66
C GLU A 231 9.84 12.98 11.96
N TYR A 232 9.96 14.29 12.19
CA TYR A 232 11.10 15.11 11.74
C TYR A 232 12.32 15.04 12.66
N ALA A 233 12.18 14.45 13.85
CA ALA A 233 13.28 14.35 14.80
C ALA A 233 14.36 13.39 14.30
N TYR A 234 15.61 13.67 14.64
CA TYR A 234 16.70 12.71 14.47
C TYR A 234 16.83 11.91 15.76
N ILE A 235 16.62 10.60 15.69
CA ILE A 235 16.74 9.72 16.86
C ILE A 235 18.14 9.11 16.95
N GLY A 236 18.69 9.01 18.15
CA GLY A 236 19.91 8.26 18.44
C GLY A 236 19.71 7.37 19.67
N GLU A 237 20.31 6.18 19.65
CA GLU A 237 20.32 5.26 20.79
C GLU A 237 21.74 5.15 21.35
N TYR A 238 21.89 5.39 22.65
CA TYR A 238 23.19 5.50 23.32
C TYR A 238 23.22 4.63 24.57
N LEU A 239 24.36 3.97 24.81
CA LEU A 239 24.51 2.97 25.89
C LEU A 239 24.09 3.46 27.27
N GLU A 240 24.44 4.71 27.63
CA GLU A 240 24.19 5.25 28.97
C GLU A 240 22.86 6.01 29.09
N TYR A 241 22.27 6.40 27.96
CA TYR A 241 21.20 7.37 27.94
C TYR A 241 19.95 6.92 27.19
N GLY A 242 19.97 5.73 26.60
CA GLY A 242 18.86 5.19 25.83
C GLY A 242 18.58 6.00 24.57
N LYS A 243 17.31 6.14 24.22
CA LYS A 243 16.85 6.79 22.99
C LYS A 243 16.61 8.28 23.21
N MET A 244 17.29 9.10 22.43
CA MET A 244 17.16 10.56 22.45
C MET A 244 16.68 11.11 21.11
N ALA A 245 16.00 12.26 21.17
CA ALA A 245 15.57 13.02 20.00
C ALA A 245 16.32 14.36 19.86
N PHE A 246 16.59 14.74 18.62
CA PHE A 246 17.25 15.99 18.24
C PHE A 246 16.48 16.68 17.11
N GLN A 247 16.40 18.01 17.11
CA GLN A 247 15.65 18.72 16.06
C GLN A 247 16.40 18.79 14.72
N SER A 248 17.71 18.54 14.72
CA SER A 248 18.49 18.50 13.47
C SER A 248 19.67 17.55 13.53
N GLU A 249 20.06 17.00 12.38
CA GLU A 249 21.23 16.12 12.26
C GLU A 249 22.53 16.81 12.69
N ALA A 250 22.66 18.10 12.35
CA ALA A 250 23.85 18.88 12.69
C ALA A 250 24.00 19.06 14.20
N GLN A 251 22.88 19.32 14.90
CA GLN A 251 22.88 19.43 16.35
C GLN A 251 23.10 18.07 17.03
N LYS A 252 22.48 17.00 16.51
CA LYS A 252 22.74 15.63 16.97
C LYS A 252 24.25 15.35 16.96
N LYS A 253 24.91 15.52 15.81
CA LYS A 253 26.36 15.30 15.66
C LYS A 253 27.20 16.19 16.58
N PHE A 254 26.77 17.44 16.80
CA PHE A 254 27.46 18.36 17.70
C PHE A 254 27.37 17.91 19.16
N VAL A 255 26.19 17.52 19.62
CA VAL A 255 25.97 17.02 20.99
C VAL A 255 26.71 15.70 21.20
N GLU A 256 26.59 14.76 20.25
CA GLU A 256 27.32 13.47 20.29
C GLU A 256 28.83 13.67 20.46
N TYR A 257 29.42 14.56 19.65
CA TYR A 257 30.85 14.85 19.72
C TYR A 257 31.25 15.55 21.02
N ARG A 258 30.41 16.47 21.52
CA ARG A 258 30.72 17.28 22.70
C ARG A 258 30.57 16.51 24.00
N GLU A 259 29.53 15.70 24.12
CA GLU A 259 29.17 14.96 25.33
C GLU A 259 29.70 13.52 25.32
N ASP A 260 30.51 13.16 24.31
CA ASP A 260 31.16 11.84 24.14
C ASP A 260 30.17 10.67 24.17
N PHE A 261 29.02 10.85 23.52
CA PHE A 261 28.01 9.80 23.47
C PHE A 261 28.50 8.62 22.64
N THR A 262 28.35 7.42 23.20
CA THR A 262 28.66 6.17 22.50
C THR A 262 27.37 5.57 21.93
N PRO A 263 27.19 5.55 20.60
CA PRO A 263 26.05 4.90 19.96
C PRO A 263 26.05 3.40 20.23
N VAL A 264 24.84 2.82 20.29
CA VAL A 264 24.64 1.35 20.35
C VAL A 264 24.88 0.70 18.99
#